data_AF-A0A1J4K4U6-F1
#
_entry.id   AF-A0A1J4K4U6-F1
#
_cell.length_a   1.000
_cell.length_b   1.000
_cell.length_c   1.000
_cell.angle_alpha   90.00
_cell.angle_beta   90.00
_cell.angle_gamma   90.00
#
_symmetry.space_group_name_H-M   'P 1'
#
loop_
_entity.id
_entity.type
_entity.pdbx_description
1 polymer ?
#
loop_
_entity_poly.entity_id
_entity_poly.type
_entity_poly.pdbx_seq_one_letter_code
_entity_poly.pdbx_strand_id
1 'polypeptide(L)'
;MRLENNNRVFSELCEDHTLFRKKLSELVEKKRENPIEPDLSKALKHVGHEVSLLKKQIDILKHKKEAAISRQKDLEIALHNFEQAAVTKHPEEDRIKALKNKLFKANIKNGETKHLMKLYSSIIYQFDRQRMIWNPIVEKAQFEIEQRNKDIGSLFLINRDSKFSKNTAQTEYYRTENQFTSQKAVRDKQLDKKQRQLNSVTHAKYLETESEIRPTRPQPSLGSQPSQLRSKMNKQMREKREERFRQVSAVYEMIRDVFGTNDPEVIRKFFSEKRTTSQELYRQIDELKKAIKLTNKLIEFKKRSIEEQEYTTANGVGANRMLTEGKKILLKTKQKLAKQERKVDIFKINQSETIKGISHFVEVLQLVTQDEEEIPTTCEDILDWVKEKARSVHEAFEDDEADYVSLTNKREFVNMTKTGVDMKQVDSSKRTQKRIIDPLKRTLKDKGDFSNRVLDRNTVKFMSIKTVKEANLALSRKPH
;
A
#
# COMPACT_ATOMS: atom_id res chain seq x y z
N MET A 1 57.18 142.96 -82.07
CA MET A 1 56.87 142.78 -80.63
C MET A 1 55.37 142.74 -80.27
N ARG A 2 54.44 143.46 -80.92
CA ARG A 2 52.98 143.37 -80.57
C ARG A 2 52.21 142.18 -81.18
N LEU A 3 52.66 141.64 -82.32
CA LEU A 3 52.00 140.50 -82.99
C LEU A 3 52.34 139.13 -82.35
N GLU A 4 53.56 138.94 -81.84
CA GLU A 4 53.94 137.71 -81.12
C GLU A 4 53.17 137.53 -79.81
N ASN A 5 52.89 138.61 -79.09
CA ASN A 5 52.14 138.54 -77.84
C ASN A 5 50.68 138.10 -78.08
N ASN A 6 50.06 138.61 -79.15
CA ASN A 6 48.70 138.19 -79.51
C ASN A 6 48.64 136.72 -79.96
N ASN A 7 49.64 136.23 -80.71
CA ASN A 7 49.70 134.80 -81.05
C ASN A 7 49.92 133.92 -79.82
N ARG A 8 50.70 134.38 -78.82
CA ARG A 8 50.88 133.66 -77.57
C ARG A 8 49.57 133.57 -76.77
N VAL A 9 48.84 134.67 -76.65
CA VAL A 9 47.53 134.70 -75.97
C VAL A 9 46.51 133.83 -76.70
N PHE A 10 46.51 133.79 -78.04
CA PHE A 10 45.59 132.94 -78.80
C PHE A 10 45.93 131.44 -78.64
N SER A 11 47.21 131.08 -78.58
CA SER A 11 47.63 129.71 -78.26
C SER A 11 47.27 129.32 -76.83
N GLU A 12 47.51 130.20 -75.84
CA GLU A 12 47.09 130.00 -74.45
C GLU A 12 45.56 129.77 -74.35
N LEU A 13 44.76 130.56 -75.09
CA LEU A 13 43.30 130.42 -75.10
C LEU A 13 42.83 129.13 -75.79
N CYS A 14 43.51 128.70 -76.84
CA CYS A 14 43.24 127.42 -77.50
C CYS A 14 43.62 126.23 -76.61
N GLU A 15 44.75 126.30 -75.90
CA GLU A 15 45.15 125.28 -74.92
C GLU A 15 44.15 125.21 -73.77
N ASP A 16 43.72 126.35 -73.22
CA ASP A 16 42.69 126.42 -72.18
C ASP A 16 41.36 125.85 -72.65
N HIS A 17 40.91 126.17 -73.86
CA HIS A 17 39.69 125.60 -74.43
C HIS A 17 39.81 124.08 -74.62
N THR A 18 41.00 123.59 -74.99
CA THR A 18 41.27 122.15 -75.13
C THR A 18 41.29 121.44 -73.77
N LEU A 19 41.85 122.09 -72.74
CA LEU A 19 41.83 121.65 -71.35
C LEU A 19 40.40 121.60 -70.79
N PHE A 20 39.59 122.63 -71.04
CA PHE A 20 38.19 122.64 -70.61
C PHE A 20 37.36 121.57 -71.32
N ARG A 21 37.60 121.30 -72.61
CA ARG A 21 36.97 120.18 -73.30
C ARG A 21 37.38 118.83 -72.73
N LYS A 22 38.67 118.62 -72.43
CA LYS A 22 39.13 117.40 -71.74
C LYS A 22 38.45 117.24 -70.38
N LYS A 23 38.41 118.31 -69.57
CA LYS A 23 37.79 118.30 -68.24
C LYS A 23 36.28 118.08 -68.31
N LEU A 24 35.61 118.63 -69.32
CA LEU A 24 34.18 118.38 -69.57
C LEU A 24 33.95 116.93 -69.99
N SER A 25 34.76 116.38 -70.88
CA SER A 25 34.69 114.95 -71.26
C SER A 25 34.94 114.05 -70.07
N GLU A 26 35.92 114.34 -69.20
CA GLU A 26 36.16 113.60 -67.96
C GLU A 26 34.98 113.70 -66.98
N LEU A 27 34.33 114.86 -66.86
CA LEU A 27 33.14 115.02 -66.01
C LEU A 27 31.93 114.30 -66.59
N VAL A 28 31.78 114.24 -67.91
CA VAL A 28 30.72 113.49 -68.59
C VAL A 28 30.96 111.98 -68.48
N GLU A 29 32.19 111.52 -68.61
CA GLU A 29 32.58 110.13 -68.35
C GLU A 29 32.36 109.75 -66.89
N LYS A 30 32.80 110.56 -65.91
CA LYS A 30 32.52 110.32 -64.47
C LYS A 30 31.02 110.31 -64.14
N LYS A 31 30.21 111.10 -64.85
CA LYS A 31 28.75 111.07 -64.71
C LYS A 31 28.13 109.84 -65.37
N ARG A 32 28.74 109.28 -66.41
CA ARG A 32 28.32 108.02 -67.05
C ARG A 32 28.80 106.78 -66.30
N GLU A 33 29.95 106.83 -65.63
CA GLU A 33 30.46 105.77 -64.73
C GLU A 33 29.67 105.69 -63.41
N ASN A 34 28.99 106.76 -63.01
CA ASN A 34 28.02 106.77 -61.92
C ASN A 34 26.59 107.05 -62.43
N PRO A 35 25.99 106.14 -63.22
CA PRO A 35 24.57 106.24 -63.47
C PRO A 35 23.87 105.77 -62.21
N ILE A 36 23.11 106.65 -61.56
CA ILE A 36 22.19 106.34 -60.44
C ILE A 36 22.90 106.31 -59.08
N GLU A 37 22.70 107.38 -58.29
CA GLU A 37 22.70 107.29 -56.82
C GLU A 37 22.00 105.98 -56.44
N PRO A 38 22.64 105.04 -55.70
CA PRO A 38 21.94 103.86 -55.25
C PRO A 38 20.67 104.34 -54.54
N ASP A 39 19.50 103.90 -54.99
CA ASP A 39 18.21 104.29 -54.45
C ASP A 39 18.12 103.76 -53.01
N LEU A 40 18.74 104.50 -52.07
CA LEU A 40 18.87 104.15 -50.66
C LEU A 40 17.49 103.89 -50.08
N SER A 41 16.46 104.56 -50.59
CA SER A 41 15.06 104.35 -50.22
C SER A 41 14.58 102.94 -50.54
N LYS A 42 14.92 102.38 -51.71
CA LYS A 42 14.60 100.98 -52.04
C LYS A 42 15.40 99.99 -51.20
N ALA A 43 16.69 100.22 -50.98
CA ALA A 43 17.52 99.35 -50.13
C ALA A 43 17.02 99.35 -48.67
N LEU A 44 16.68 100.53 -48.12
CA LEU A 44 16.14 100.67 -46.76
C LEU A 44 14.77 100.00 -46.62
N LYS A 45 13.92 100.08 -47.66
CA LYS A 45 12.64 99.35 -47.72
C LYS A 45 12.84 97.83 -47.77
N HIS A 46 13.82 97.35 -48.53
CA HIS A 46 14.14 95.92 -48.60
C HIS A 46 14.61 95.39 -47.24
N VAL A 47 15.58 96.07 -46.60
CA VAL A 47 16.07 95.71 -45.26
C VAL A 47 14.95 95.83 -44.22
N GLY A 48 14.10 96.85 -44.31
CA GLY A 48 12.92 96.99 -43.44
C GLY A 48 11.93 95.83 -43.59
N HIS A 49 11.73 95.36 -44.83
CA HIS A 49 10.90 94.19 -45.10
C HIS A 49 11.53 92.89 -44.55
N GLU A 50 12.83 92.68 -44.76
CA GLU A 50 13.57 91.54 -44.19
C GLU A 50 13.52 91.52 -42.66
N VAL A 51 13.74 92.66 -42.01
CA VAL A 51 13.60 92.79 -40.54
C VAL A 51 12.17 92.45 -40.10
N SER A 52 11.14 92.86 -40.86
CA SER A 52 9.76 92.49 -40.55
C SER A 52 9.51 90.99 -40.72
N LEU A 53 10.11 90.34 -41.72
CA LEU A 53 10.00 88.89 -41.93
C LEU A 53 10.70 88.12 -40.81
N LEU A 54 11.90 88.55 -40.42
CA LEU A 54 12.65 87.97 -39.31
C LEU A 54 11.90 88.12 -37.99
N LYS A 55 11.28 89.28 -37.72
CA LYS A 55 10.41 89.47 -36.53
C LYS A 55 9.24 88.48 -36.53
N LYS A 56 8.53 88.32 -37.65
CA LYS A 56 7.44 87.33 -37.76
C LYS A 56 7.95 85.89 -37.54
N GLN A 57 9.11 85.55 -38.07
CA GLN A 57 9.72 84.23 -37.83
C GLN A 57 10.07 84.02 -36.35
N ILE A 58 10.62 85.04 -35.68
CA ILE A 58 10.91 85.01 -34.24
C ILE A 58 9.62 84.79 -33.44
N ASP A 59 8.55 85.49 -33.76
CA ASP A 59 7.27 85.35 -33.05
C ASP A 59 6.65 83.96 -33.25
N ILE A 60 6.71 83.41 -34.46
CA ILE A 60 6.30 82.02 -34.74
C ILE A 60 7.13 81.03 -33.91
N LEU A 61 8.45 81.22 -33.84
CA LEU A 61 9.34 80.35 -33.05
C LEU A 61 9.07 80.47 -31.55
N LYS A 62 8.80 81.67 -31.03
CA LYS A 62 8.40 81.87 -29.64
C LYS A 62 7.11 81.11 -29.31
N HIS A 63 6.10 81.25 -30.16
CA HIS A 63 4.82 80.57 -29.94
C HIS A 63 4.95 79.04 -30.01
N LYS A 64 5.80 78.53 -30.91
CA LYS A 64 6.13 77.09 -30.98
C LYS A 64 6.88 76.61 -29.74
N LYS A 65 7.84 77.39 -29.24
CA LYS A 65 8.59 77.09 -28.02
C LYS A 65 7.64 77.03 -26.82
N GLU A 66 6.74 77.99 -26.69
CA GLU A 66 5.79 78.05 -25.58
C GLU A 66 4.79 76.87 -25.61
N ALA A 67 4.29 76.52 -26.80
CA ALA A 67 3.46 75.33 -26.97
C ALA A 67 4.21 74.03 -26.62
N ALA A 68 5.50 73.93 -26.98
CA ALA A 68 6.34 72.78 -26.63
C ALA A 68 6.57 72.68 -25.11
N ILE A 69 6.81 73.81 -24.43
CA ILE A 69 6.96 73.87 -22.97
C ILE A 69 5.67 73.46 -22.26
N SER A 70 4.51 73.95 -22.72
CA SER A 70 3.21 73.55 -22.14
C SER A 70 3.01 72.04 -22.27
N ARG A 71 3.26 71.49 -23.47
CA ARG A 71 3.12 70.05 -23.71
C ARG A 71 4.11 69.23 -22.89
N GLN A 72 5.33 69.71 -22.68
CA GLN A 72 6.30 69.06 -21.81
C GLN A 72 5.78 68.97 -20.37
N LYS A 73 5.25 70.07 -19.82
CA LYS A 73 4.68 70.07 -18.46
C LYS A 73 3.51 69.11 -18.31
N ASP A 74 2.62 69.05 -19.30
CA ASP A 74 1.49 68.11 -19.30
C ASP A 74 1.98 66.64 -19.28
N LEU A 75 3.03 66.34 -20.06
CA LEU A 75 3.65 65.02 -20.09
C LEU A 75 4.39 64.69 -18.79
N GLU A 76 5.05 65.66 -18.15
CA GLU A 76 5.71 65.49 -16.85
C GLU A 76 4.68 65.17 -15.75
N ILE A 77 3.53 65.87 -15.74
CA ILE A 77 2.44 65.56 -14.81
C ILE A 77 1.86 64.17 -15.07
N ALA A 78 1.64 63.81 -16.34
CA ALA A 78 1.17 62.47 -16.70
C ALA A 78 2.16 61.38 -16.25
N LEU A 79 3.46 61.59 -16.48
CA LEU A 79 4.53 60.67 -16.07
C LEU A 79 4.58 60.54 -14.55
N HIS A 80 4.49 61.65 -13.81
CA HIS A 80 4.45 61.63 -12.36
C HIS A 80 3.24 60.84 -11.82
N ASN A 81 2.07 60.99 -12.44
CA ASN A 81 0.87 60.21 -12.07
C ASN A 81 1.07 58.71 -12.34
N PHE A 82 1.73 58.32 -13.43
CA PHE A 82 2.05 56.92 -13.72
C PHE A 82 3.08 56.34 -12.75
N GLU A 83 4.11 57.11 -12.40
CA GLU A 83 5.11 56.71 -11.41
C GLU A 83 4.48 56.52 -10.03
N GLN A 84 3.58 57.42 -9.60
CA GLN A 84 2.84 57.27 -8.35
C GLN A 84 1.95 56.02 -8.38
N ALA A 85 1.22 55.78 -9.47
CA ALA A 85 0.36 54.60 -9.62
C ALA A 85 1.15 53.28 -9.56
N ALA A 86 2.39 53.26 -10.04
CA ALA A 86 3.27 52.09 -9.97
C ALA A 86 3.76 51.79 -8.54
N VAL A 87 3.86 52.81 -7.68
CA VAL A 87 4.35 52.68 -6.29
C VAL A 87 3.21 52.40 -5.31
N THR A 88 2.01 52.92 -5.57
CA THR A 88 0.84 52.66 -4.71
C THR A 88 0.29 51.25 -4.93
N LYS A 89 0.42 50.39 -3.90
CA LYS A 89 -0.25 49.08 -3.85
C LYS A 89 -1.76 49.29 -4.01
N HIS A 90 -2.30 48.87 -5.15
CA HIS A 90 -3.74 48.99 -5.40
C HIS A 90 -4.49 48.01 -4.49
N PRO A 91 -5.53 48.45 -3.74
CA PRO A 91 -6.28 47.57 -2.83
C PRO A 91 -6.91 46.36 -3.55
N GLU A 92 -7.13 46.49 -4.85
CA GLU A 92 -7.60 45.39 -5.71
C GLU A 92 -6.56 44.28 -5.89
N GLU A 93 -5.26 44.59 -5.93
CA GLU A 93 -4.22 43.56 -6.03
C GLU A 93 -4.18 42.69 -4.78
N ASP A 94 -4.33 43.29 -3.61
CA ASP A 94 -4.39 42.57 -2.34
C ASP A 94 -5.68 41.74 -2.24
N ARG A 95 -6.81 42.26 -2.76
CA ARG A 95 -8.05 41.49 -2.92
C ARG A 95 -7.85 40.29 -3.85
N ILE A 96 -7.16 40.46 -4.99
CA ILE A 96 -6.86 39.38 -5.92
C ILE A 96 -5.95 38.33 -5.26
N LYS A 97 -4.92 38.74 -4.52
CA LYS A 97 -4.06 37.82 -3.75
C LYS A 97 -4.86 37.04 -2.71
N ALA A 98 -5.75 37.71 -1.97
CA ALA A 98 -6.62 37.05 -1.00
C ALA A 98 -7.57 36.04 -1.66
N LEU A 99 -8.17 36.39 -2.80
CA LEU A 99 -9.03 35.48 -3.57
C LEU A 99 -8.25 34.28 -4.12
N LYS A 100 -7.04 34.49 -4.65
CA LYS A 100 -6.13 33.41 -5.08
C LYS A 100 -5.81 32.47 -3.93
N ASN A 101 -5.48 33.01 -2.75
CA ASN A 101 -5.21 32.20 -1.56
C ASN A 101 -6.45 31.42 -1.09
N LYS A 102 -7.65 32.01 -1.15
CA LYS A 102 -8.91 31.30 -0.86
C LYS A 102 -9.16 30.17 -1.86
N LEU A 103 -8.97 30.42 -3.15
CA LEU A 103 -9.13 29.42 -4.21
C LEU A 103 -8.13 28.26 -4.04
N PHE A 104 -6.87 28.57 -3.73
CA PHE A 104 -5.85 27.56 -3.47
C PHE A 104 -6.21 26.67 -2.27
N LYS A 105 -6.65 27.28 -1.17
CA LYS A 105 -7.16 26.54 0.01
C LYS A 105 -8.37 25.67 -0.35
N ALA A 106 -9.30 26.16 -1.15
CA ALA A 106 -10.45 25.39 -1.61
C ALA A 106 -10.02 24.20 -2.49
N ASN A 107 -9.03 24.39 -3.36
CA ASN A 107 -8.48 23.32 -4.19
C ASN A 107 -7.76 22.24 -3.36
N ILE A 108 -7.00 22.63 -2.32
CA ILE A 108 -6.40 21.67 -1.37
C ILE A 108 -7.51 20.85 -0.71
N LYS A 109 -8.51 21.50 -0.14
CA LYS A 109 -9.65 20.80 0.50
C LYS A 109 -10.39 19.88 -0.48
N ASN A 110 -10.60 20.30 -1.72
CA ASN A 110 -11.21 19.45 -2.75
C ASN A 110 -10.33 18.23 -3.08
N GLY A 111 -9.01 18.42 -3.14
CA GLY A 111 -8.05 17.32 -3.30
C GLY A 111 -8.12 16.30 -2.14
N GLU A 112 -8.17 16.79 -0.90
CA GLU A 112 -8.34 15.97 0.30
C GLU A 112 -9.67 15.21 0.29
N THR A 113 -10.78 15.87 -0.02
CA THR A 113 -12.10 15.24 -0.15
C THR A 113 -12.10 14.13 -1.20
N LYS A 114 -11.49 14.37 -2.38
CA LYS A 114 -11.34 13.33 -3.42
C LYS A 114 -10.49 12.15 -2.94
N HIS A 115 -9.44 12.40 -2.17
CA HIS A 115 -8.62 11.33 -1.60
C HIS A 115 -9.41 10.52 -0.57
N LEU A 116 -10.15 11.17 0.33
CA LEU A 116 -11.04 10.54 1.30
C LEU A 116 -12.13 9.70 0.62
N MET A 117 -12.77 10.22 -0.43
CA MET A 117 -13.75 9.46 -1.20
C MET A 117 -13.16 8.17 -1.76
N LYS A 118 -11.95 8.22 -2.34
CA LYS A 118 -11.26 7.02 -2.84
C LYS A 118 -10.96 6.02 -1.73
N LEU A 119 -10.57 6.50 -0.54
CA LEU A 119 -10.32 5.65 0.62
C LEU A 119 -11.60 4.95 1.07
N TYR A 120 -12.70 5.70 1.21
CA TYR A 120 -14.00 5.12 1.56
C TYR A 120 -14.50 4.12 0.53
N SER A 121 -14.38 4.40 -0.77
CA SER A 121 -14.70 3.42 -1.82
C SER A 121 -13.86 2.14 -1.70
N SER A 122 -12.58 2.26 -1.34
CA SER A 122 -11.72 1.10 -1.10
C SER A 122 -12.14 0.30 0.14
N ILE A 123 -12.51 0.98 1.23
CA ILE A 123 -13.02 0.34 2.45
C ILE A 123 -14.33 -0.43 2.14
N ILE A 124 -15.27 0.21 1.45
CA ILE A 124 -16.54 -0.43 1.03
C ILE A 124 -16.26 -1.67 0.19
N TYR A 125 -15.37 -1.57 -0.79
CA TYR A 125 -14.98 -2.71 -1.63
C TYR A 125 -14.42 -3.89 -0.81
N GLN A 126 -13.60 -3.61 0.22
CA GLN A 126 -13.10 -4.67 1.10
C GLN A 126 -14.21 -5.29 1.95
N PHE A 127 -15.17 -4.50 2.44
CA PHE A 127 -16.32 -5.03 3.17
C PHE A 127 -17.23 -5.88 2.28
N ASP A 128 -17.49 -5.47 1.05
CA ASP A 128 -18.26 -6.26 0.09
C ASP A 128 -17.58 -7.59 -0.22
N ARG A 129 -16.25 -7.57 -0.39
CA ARG A 129 -15.45 -8.79 -0.59
C ARG A 129 -15.48 -9.70 0.63
N GLN A 130 -15.38 -9.15 1.84
CA GLN A 130 -15.52 -9.93 3.08
C GLN A 130 -16.92 -10.53 3.19
N ARG A 131 -17.98 -9.75 2.92
CA ARG A 131 -19.37 -10.22 2.93
C ARG A 131 -19.56 -11.39 1.97
N MET A 132 -19.00 -11.31 0.77
CA MET A 132 -19.07 -12.37 -0.23
C MET A 132 -18.37 -13.67 0.22
N ILE A 133 -17.35 -13.59 1.09
CA ILE A 133 -16.66 -14.76 1.66
C ILE A 133 -17.44 -15.31 2.87
N TRP A 134 -17.93 -14.45 3.75
CA TRP A 134 -18.58 -14.85 5.00
C TRP A 134 -20.00 -15.39 4.78
N ASN A 135 -20.78 -14.84 3.84
CA ASN A 135 -22.15 -15.28 3.61
C ASN A 135 -22.25 -16.78 3.27
N PRO A 136 -21.47 -17.34 2.31
CA PRO A 136 -21.50 -18.77 2.03
C PRO A 136 -21.06 -19.64 3.21
N ILE A 137 -20.13 -19.16 4.05
CA ILE A 137 -19.68 -19.88 5.25
C ILE A 137 -20.81 -19.94 6.28
N VAL A 138 -21.52 -18.83 6.49
CA VAL A 138 -22.67 -18.75 7.39
C VAL A 138 -23.81 -19.63 6.88
N GLU A 139 -24.14 -19.56 5.60
CA GLU A 139 -25.18 -20.40 4.98
C GLU A 139 -24.85 -21.89 5.11
N LYS A 140 -23.59 -22.28 4.86
CA LYS A 140 -23.14 -23.67 5.04
C LYS A 140 -23.26 -24.12 6.49
N ALA A 141 -22.88 -23.27 7.45
CA ALA A 141 -23.01 -23.58 8.87
C ALA A 141 -24.49 -23.69 9.30
N GLN A 142 -25.37 -22.84 8.78
CA GLN A 142 -26.81 -22.91 9.02
C GLN A 142 -27.40 -24.22 8.48
N PHE A 143 -27.02 -24.61 7.26
CA PHE A 143 -27.43 -25.88 6.66
C PHE A 143 -26.97 -27.08 7.50
N GLU A 144 -25.73 -27.08 7.98
CA GLU A 144 -25.20 -28.15 8.83
C GLU A 144 -25.94 -28.24 10.18
N ILE A 145 -26.28 -27.10 10.79
CA ILE A 145 -27.09 -27.05 12.01
C ILE A 145 -28.48 -27.65 11.76
N GLU A 146 -29.12 -27.30 10.65
CA GLU A 146 -30.43 -27.83 10.30
C GLU A 146 -30.41 -29.35 10.08
N GLN A 147 -29.36 -29.86 9.42
CA GLN A 147 -29.16 -31.29 9.21
C GLN A 147 -28.97 -32.01 10.56
N ARG A 148 -28.10 -31.49 11.45
CA ARG A 148 -27.91 -32.07 12.79
C ARG A 148 -29.18 -32.05 13.63
N ASN A 149 -30.01 -31.02 13.52
CA ASN A 149 -31.30 -30.97 14.19
C ASN A 149 -32.28 -32.04 13.68
N LYS A 150 -32.28 -32.32 12.37
CA LYS A 150 -33.06 -33.43 11.78
C LYS A 150 -32.57 -34.79 12.28
N ASP A 151 -31.26 -34.98 12.38
CA ASP A 151 -30.66 -36.21 12.91
C ASP A 151 -31.01 -36.42 14.39
N ILE A 152 -30.94 -35.36 15.20
CA ILE A 152 -31.36 -35.38 16.61
C ILE A 152 -32.85 -35.77 16.72
N GLY A 153 -33.72 -35.18 15.90
CA GLY A 153 -35.14 -35.54 15.85
C GLY A 153 -35.37 -37.02 15.52
N SER A 154 -34.62 -37.54 14.55
CA SER A 154 -34.68 -38.96 14.16
C SER A 154 -34.19 -39.88 15.28
N LEU A 155 -33.09 -39.53 15.94
CA LEU A 155 -32.58 -40.26 17.11
C LEU A 155 -33.57 -40.25 18.28
N PHE A 156 -34.30 -39.16 18.48
CA PHE A 156 -35.35 -39.08 19.49
C PHE A 156 -36.50 -40.05 19.20
N LEU A 157 -36.93 -40.13 17.94
CA LEU A 157 -37.94 -41.10 17.49
C LEU A 157 -37.46 -42.54 17.71
N ILE A 158 -36.24 -42.87 17.28
CA ILE A 158 -35.64 -44.20 17.49
C ILE A 158 -35.53 -44.53 18.98
N ASN A 159 -35.15 -43.56 19.82
CA ASN A 159 -35.08 -43.74 21.27
C ASN A 159 -36.45 -44.07 21.86
N ARG A 160 -37.50 -43.35 21.43
CA ARG A 160 -38.88 -43.57 21.86
C ARG A 160 -39.35 -44.96 21.45
N ASP A 161 -39.12 -45.36 20.20
CA ASP A 161 -39.53 -46.66 19.68
C ASP A 161 -38.74 -47.80 20.35
N SER A 162 -37.45 -47.59 20.63
CA SER A 162 -36.62 -48.54 21.39
C SER A 162 -37.12 -48.72 22.82
N LYS A 163 -37.49 -47.63 23.50
CA LYS A 163 -38.11 -47.68 24.84
C LYS A 163 -39.44 -48.42 24.82
N PHE A 164 -40.28 -48.13 23.84
CA PHE A 164 -41.55 -48.83 23.66
C PHE A 164 -41.32 -50.34 23.44
N SER A 165 -40.45 -50.71 22.50
CA SER A 165 -40.10 -52.11 22.22
C SER A 165 -39.55 -52.84 23.45
N LYS A 166 -38.66 -52.20 24.21
CA LYS A 166 -38.15 -52.73 25.49
C LYS A 166 -39.29 -52.98 26.48
N ASN A 167 -40.18 -52.01 26.68
CA ASN A 167 -41.30 -52.14 27.62
C ASN A 167 -42.26 -53.24 27.19
N THR A 168 -42.55 -53.37 25.88
CA THR A 168 -43.38 -54.43 25.32
C THR A 168 -42.74 -55.80 25.56
N ALA A 169 -41.45 -55.96 25.25
CA ALA A 169 -40.72 -57.20 25.48
C ALA A 169 -40.67 -57.57 26.96
N GLN A 170 -40.45 -56.59 27.84
CA GLN A 170 -40.45 -56.78 29.30
C GLN A 170 -41.83 -57.21 29.80
N THR A 171 -42.91 -56.62 29.28
CA THR A 171 -44.28 -56.98 29.65
C THR A 171 -44.63 -58.40 29.20
N GLU A 172 -44.28 -58.77 27.97
CA GLU A 172 -44.49 -60.13 27.45
C GLU A 172 -43.63 -61.17 28.18
N TYR A 173 -42.41 -60.81 28.57
CA TYR A 173 -41.55 -61.64 29.43
C TYR A 173 -42.25 -61.95 30.77
N TYR A 174 -42.71 -60.93 31.51
CA TYR A 174 -43.41 -61.16 32.78
C TYR A 174 -44.72 -61.94 32.59
N ARG A 175 -45.44 -61.68 31.49
CA ARG A 175 -46.67 -62.44 31.16
C ARG A 175 -46.37 -63.92 30.96
N THR A 176 -45.35 -64.25 30.17
CA THR A 176 -44.96 -65.64 29.88
C THR A 176 -44.35 -66.33 31.10
N GLU A 177 -43.55 -65.62 31.91
CA GLU A 177 -43.04 -66.12 33.19
C GLU A 177 -44.17 -66.47 34.17
N ASN A 178 -45.17 -65.59 34.30
CA ASN A 178 -46.36 -65.84 35.12
C ASN A 178 -47.18 -67.04 34.62
N GLN A 179 -47.34 -67.18 33.30
CA GLN A 179 -48.02 -68.33 32.68
C GLN A 179 -47.25 -69.63 32.96
N PHE A 180 -45.93 -69.63 32.75
CA PHE A 180 -45.09 -70.80 33.00
C PHE A 180 -45.12 -71.21 34.48
N THR A 181 -44.99 -70.24 35.39
CA THR A 181 -45.05 -70.49 36.84
C THR A 181 -46.41 -71.05 37.26
N SER A 182 -47.50 -70.53 36.70
CA SER A 182 -48.85 -71.04 36.94
C SER A 182 -49.04 -72.47 36.41
N GLN A 183 -48.59 -72.74 35.18
CA GLN A 183 -48.64 -74.09 34.59
C GLN A 183 -47.80 -75.09 35.36
N LYS A 184 -46.59 -74.70 35.78
CA LYS A 184 -45.73 -75.51 36.64
C LYS A 184 -46.41 -75.83 37.96
N ALA A 185 -47.03 -74.84 38.62
CA ALA A 185 -47.77 -75.06 39.87
C ALA A 185 -48.96 -76.02 39.68
N VAL A 186 -49.69 -75.93 38.56
CA VAL A 186 -50.76 -76.87 38.22
C VAL A 186 -50.20 -78.28 38.00
N ARG A 187 -49.12 -78.42 37.23
CA ARG A 187 -48.45 -79.70 36.98
C ARG A 187 -47.93 -80.33 38.27
N ASP A 188 -47.31 -79.54 39.14
CA ASP A 188 -46.77 -80.01 40.42
C ASP A 188 -47.91 -80.47 41.34
N LYS A 189 -49.05 -79.76 41.37
CA LYS A 189 -50.27 -80.23 42.05
C LYS A 189 -50.82 -81.53 41.48
N GLN A 190 -50.77 -81.72 40.15
CA GLN A 190 -51.22 -82.96 39.52
C GLN A 190 -50.28 -84.12 39.83
N LEU A 191 -48.96 -83.89 39.80
CA LEU A 191 -47.95 -84.87 40.19
C LEU A 191 -48.10 -85.26 41.65
N ASP A 192 -48.30 -84.30 42.55
CA ASP A 192 -48.53 -84.59 43.98
C ASP A 192 -49.82 -85.41 44.17
N LYS A 193 -50.92 -85.06 43.48
CA LYS A 193 -52.14 -85.90 43.47
C LYS A 193 -51.86 -87.33 42.99
N LYS A 194 -51.11 -87.48 41.89
CA LYS A 194 -50.76 -88.80 41.34
C LYS A 194 -49.82 -89.58 42.27
N GLN A 195 -48.87 -88.91 42.92
CA GLN A 195 -47.98 -89.50 43.90
C GLN A 195 -48.76 -89.98 45.12
N ARG A 196 -49.72 -89.20 45.63
CA ARG A 196 -50.61 -89.62 46.71
C ARG A 196 -51.48 -90.81 46.32
N GLN A 197 -52.03 -90.80 45.10
CA GLN A 197 -52.76 -91.94 44.54
C GLN A 197 -51.86 -93.19 44.46
N LEU A 198 -50.65 -93.06 43.90
CA LEU A 198 -49.70 -94.16 43.83
C LEU A 198 -49.35 -94.66 45.23
N ASN A 199 -48.97 -93.79 46.16
CA ASN A 199 -48.67 -94.16 47.54
C ASN A 199 -49.85 -94.89 48.21
N SER A 200 -51.10 -94.48 47.95
CA SER A 200 -52.29 -95.21 48.44
C SER A 200 -52.44 -96.59 47.81
N VAL A 201 -52.19 -96.74 46.50
CA VAL A 201 -52.22 -98.03 45.79
C VAL A 201 -51.06 -98.92 46.21
N THR A 202 -49.86 -98.36 46.43
CA THR A 202 -48.69 -99.08 46.92
C THR A 202 -48.89 -99.50 48.37
N HIS A 203 -49.50 -98.67 49.22
CA HIS A 203 -49.95 -99.11 50.55
C HIS A 203 -50.97 -100.23 50.47
N ALA A 204 -51.93 -100.16 49.54
CA ALA A 204 -52.90 -101.23 49.32
C ALA A 204 -52.25 -102.53 48.79
N LYS A 205 -51.26 -102.44 47.90
CA LYS A 205 -50.47 -103.58 47.40
C LYS A 205 -49.44 -104.12 48.39
N TYR A 206 -48.91 -103.30 49.31
CA TYR A 206 -48.10 -103.83 50.42
C TYR A 206 -48.95 -104.60 51.44
N LEU A 207 -50.27 -104.36 51.45
CA LEU A 207 -51.26 -105.19 52.16
C LEU A 207 -51.73 -106.38 51.31
N GLU A 208 -51.67 -106.31 49.98
CA GLU A 208 -52.02 -107.38 49.04
C GLU A 208 -50.80 -107.85 48.21
N THR A 209 -50.18 -108.92 48.71
CA THR A 209 -49.51 -109.98 47.94
C THR A 209 -48.05 -109.75 47.50
N GLU A 210 -47.18 -110.54 48.15
CA GLU A 210 -46.09 -111.29 47.50
C GLU A 210 -46.58 -111.90 46.17
N SER A 211 -45.89 -111.65 45.05
CA SER A 211 -45.60 -112.66 44.00
C SER A 211 -45.24 -111.99 42.66
N GLU A 212 -44.00 -112.23 42.25
CA GLU A 212 -43.63 -112.74 40.92
C GLU A 212 -43.62 -111.88 39.61
N ILE A 213 -42.39 -111.84 39.04
CA ILE A 213 -41.99 -112.27 37.68
C ILE A 213 -42.00 -111.26 36.50
N ARG A 214 -40.81 -111.19 35.85
CA ARG A 214 -40.41 -110.54 34.58
C ARG A 214 -41.10 -111.18 33.35
N PRO A 215 -41.12 -110.58 32.13
CA PRO A 215 -40.07 -110.89 31.15
C PRO A 215 -39.74 -109.82 30.06
N THR A 216 -38.63 -110.10 29.36
CA THR A 216 -37.91 -109.41 28.26
C THR A 216 -38.51 -109.57 26.86
N ARG A 217 -38.15 -108.69 25.89
CA ARG A 217 -38.54 -108.75 24.46
C ARG A 217 -37.33 -108.66 23.49
N PRO A 218 -37.39 -109.28 22.28
CA PRO A 218 -36.21 -109.62 21.45
C PRO A 218 -36.01 -108.77 20.17
N GLN A 219 -34.82 -108.91 19.60
CA GLN A 219 -34.35 -108.43 18.28
C GLN A 219 -34.88 -109.27 17.09
N PRO A 220 -34.99 -108.70 15.86
CA PRO A 220 -35.14 -109.49 14.64
C PRO A 220 -33.95 -109.44 13.67
N SER A 221 -33.85 -110.55 12.93
CA SER A 221 -32.79 -111.08 12.07
C SER A 221 -32.86 -110.62 10.60
N LEU A 222 -31.72 -110.78 9.92
CA LEU A 222 -31.47 -110.74 8.47
C LEU A 222 -32.31 -111.75 7.64
N GLY A 223 -32.51 -111.41 6.35
CA GLY A 223 -32.76 -112.31 5.20
C GLY A 223 -32.49 -111.55 3.88
N SER A 224 -31.40 -111.83 3.16
CA SER A 224 -31.21 -112.76 2.01
C SER A 224 -31.73 -112.28 0.63
N GLN A 225 -30.79 -111.80 -0.23
CA GLN A 225 -30.52 -111.96 -1.70
C GLN A 225 -31.66 -112.37 -2.70
N PRO A 226 -31.57 -112.23 -4.05
CA PRO A 226 -30.58 -111.63 -4.97
C PRO A 226 -31.17 -110.78 -6.15
N SER A 227 -30.37 -109.91 -6.81
CA SER A 227 -30.47 -109.49 -8.25
C SER A 227 -29.76 -108.14 -8.46
N GLN A 228 -28.42 -108.15 -8.54
CA GLN A 228 -27.60 -106.91 -8.52
C GLN A 228 -26.84 -106.60 -9.82
N LEU A 229 -27.02 -107.37 -10.90
CA LEU A 229 -26.18 -107.22 -12.11
C LEU A 229 -26.88 -106.62 -13.34
N ARG A 230 -28.18 -106.86 -13.57
CA ARG A 230 -28.93 -106.14 -14.64
C ARG A 230 -29.41 -104.74 -14.24
N SER A 231 -29.56 -104.49 -12.94
CA SER A 231 -29.97 -103.19 -12.39
C SER A 231 -28.87 -102.11 -12.52
N LYS A 232 -27.59 -102.48 -12.37
CA LYS A 232 -26.47 -101.52 -12.38
C LYS A 232 -26.24 -100.82 -13.72
N MET A 233 -26.39 -101.52 -14.84
CA MET A 233 -26.13 -100.94 -16.17
C MET A 233 -27.27 -100.01 -16.63
N ASN A 234 -28.52 -100.38 -16.37
CA ASN A 234 -29.67 -99.49 -16.59
C ASN A 234 -29.68 -98.31 -15.60
N LYS A 235 -29.20 -98.52 -14.37
CA LYS A 235 -29.00 -97.45 -13.39
C LYS A 235 -27.94 -96.45 -13.83
N GLN A 236 -26.79 -96.90 -14.35
CA GLN A 236 -25.75 -95.99 -14.88
C GLN A 236 -26.21 -95.19 -16.10
N MET A 237 -26.99 -95.77 -17.02
CA MET A 237 -27.55 -95.03 -18.15
C MET A 237 -28.63 -94.03 -17.72
N ARG A 238 -29.43 -94.38 -16.70
CA ARG A 238 -30.42 -93.48 -16.11
C ARG A 238 -29.74 -92.36 -15.31
N GLU A 239 -28.71 -92.66 -14.53
CA GLU A 239 -27.86 -91.69 -13.83
C GLU A 239 -27.16 -90.75 -14.81
N LYS A 240 -26.57 -91.23 -15.92
CA LYS A 240 -25.98 -90.34 -16.94
C LYS A 240 -27.01 -89.43 -17.60
N ARG A 241 -28.24 -89.91 -17.81
CA ARG A 241 -29.33 -89.08 -18.36
C ARG A 241 -29.80 -88.06 -17.33
N GLU A 242 -29.92 -88.46 -16.07
CA GLU A 242 -30.29 -87.60 -14.95
C GLU A 242 -29.22 -86.54 -14.65
N GLU A 243 -27.94 -86.90 -14.72
CA GLU A 243 -26.79 -86.00 -14.62
C GLU A 243 -26.82 -84.93 -15.72
N ARG A 244 -27.11 -85.33 -16.98
CA ARG A 244 -27.31 -84.37 -18.08
C ARG A 244 -28.50 -83.46 -17.83
N PHE A 245 -29.60 -83.99 -17.29
CA PHE A 245 -30.76 -83.17 -16.92
C PHE A 245 -30.44 -82.20 -15.78
N ARG A 246 -29.66 -82.62 -14.78
CA ARG A 246 -29.19 -81.74 -13.70
C ARG A 246 -28.28 -80.64 -14.22
N GLN A 247 -27.34 -80.97 -15.11
CA GLN A 247 -26.46 -79.98 -15.74
C GLN A 247 -27.23 -78.96 -16.57
N VAL A 248 -28.17 -79.41 -17.42
CA VAL A 248 -29.01 -78.51 -18.22
C VAL A 248 -29.92 -77.67 -17.31
N SER A 249 -30.51 -78.26 -16.27
CA SER A 249 -31.33 -77.54 -15.29
C SER A 249 -30.52 -76.51 -14.52
N ALA A 250 -29.28 -76.83 -14.14
CA ALA A 250 -28.37 -75.89 -13.48
C ALA A 250 -28.02 -74.70 -14.38
N VAL A 251 -27.87 -74.92 -15.70
CA VAL A 251 -27.68 -73.83 -16.66
C VAL A 251 -28.94 -72.96 -16.76
N TYR A 252 -30.13 -73.56 -16.79
CA TYR A 252 -31.39 -72.79 -16.79
C TYR A 252 -31.62 -72.02 -15.48
N GLU A 253 -31.29 -72.58 -14.32
CA GLU A 253 -31.34 -71.85 -13.05
C GLU A 253 -30.32 -70.72 -13.01
N MET A 254 -29.09 -70.94 -13.50
CA MET A 254 -28.09 -69.88 -13.61
C MET A 254 -28.54 -68.73 -14.52
N ILE A 255 -29.17 -69.04 -15.67
CA ILE A 255 -29.77 -68.03 -16.55
C ILE A 255 -30.90 -67.30 -15.82
N ARG A 256 -31.77 -68.03 -15.10
CA ARG A 256 -32.87 -67.45 -14.33
C ARG A 256 -32.39 -66.53 -13.21
N ASP A 257 -31.34 -66.91 -12.49
CA ASP A 257 -30.75 -66.11 -11.41
C ASP A 257 -30.13 -64.81 -11.94
N VAL A 258 -29.52 -64.86 -13.14
CA VAL A 258 -28.86 -63.69 -13.74
C VAL A 258 -29.86 -62.75 -14.42
N PHE A 259 -30.88 -63.28 -15.10
CA PHE A 259 -31.82 -62.47 -15.91
C PHE A 259 -33.22 -62.34 -15.32
N GLY A 260 -33.54 -63.07 -14.24
CA GLY A 260 -34.86 -63.14 -13.64
C GLY A 260 -35.91 -63.91 -14.45
N THR A 261 -35.56 -64.38 -15.65
CA THR A 261 -36.44 -65.06 -16.60
C THR A 261 -35.69 -66.09 -17.44
N ASN A 262 -36.40 -67.12 -17.90
CA ASN A 262 -35.91 -68.12 -18.86
C ASN A 262 -36.43 -67.88 -20.28
N ASP A 263 -37.20 -66.80 -20.50
CA ASP A 263 -37.72 -66.43 -21.82
C ASP A 263 -36.59 -65.87 -22.71
N PRO A 264 -36.24 -66.55 -23.82
CA PRO A 264 -35.17 -66.13 -24.71
C PRO A 264 -35.39 -64.75 -25.32
N GLU A 265 -36.64 -64.35 -25.59
CA GLU A 265 -36.95 -63.07 -26.23
C GLU A 265 -36.71 -61.89 -25.29
N VAL A 266 -37.06 -62.05 -24.01
CA VAL A 266 -36.80 -61.03 -22.97
C VAL A 266 -35.30 -60.86 -22.75
N ILE A 267 -34.54 -61.95 -22.72
CA ILE A 267 -33.08 -61.90 -22.58
C ILE A 267 -32.45 -61.22 -23.80
N ARG A 268 -32.90 -61.52 -25.02
CA ARG A 268 -32.43 -60.84 -26.24
C ARG A 268 -32.75 -59.34 -26.22
N LYS A 269 -33.95 -58.97 -25.76
CA LYS A 269 -34.37 -57.58 -25.60
C LYS A 269 -33.52 -56.85 -24.56
N PHE A 270 -33.18 -57.49 -23.45
CA PHE A 270 -32.27 -56.93 -22.44
C PHE A 270 -30.89 -56.59 -23.04
N PHE A 271 -30.33 -57.48 -23.87
CA PHE A 271 -29.06 -57.23 -24.54
C PHE A 271 -29.15 -56.14 -25.61
N SER A 272 -30.25 -56.05 -26.37
CA SER A 272 -30.43 -54.98 -27.34
C SER A 272 -30.61 -53.62 -26.67
N GLU A 273 -31.40 -53.54 -25.60
CA GLU A 273 -31.58 -52.33 -24.76
C GLU A 273 -30.25 -51.89 -24.11
N LYS A 274 -29.46 -52.84 -23.59
CA LYS A 274 -28.10 -52.55 -23.09
C LYS A 274 -27.18 -51.99 -24.17
N ARG A 275 -27.23 -52.54 -25.40
CA ARG A 275 -26.42 -52.06 -26.53
C ARG A 275 -26.84 -50.66 -26.97
N THR A 276 -28.14 -50.38 -27.09
CA THR A 276 -28.64 -49.05 -27.45
C THR A 276 -28.31 -48.01 -26.37
N THR A 277 -28.49 -48.36 -25.09
CA THR A 277 -28.13 -47.50 -23.96
C THR A 277 -26.63 -47.20 -23.95
N SER A 278 -25.79 -48.21 -24.20
CA SER A 278 -24.34 -48.04 -24.28
C SER A 278 -23.93 -47.11 -25.43
N GLN A 279 -24.54 -47.26 -26.61
CA GLN A 279 -24.31 -46.36 -27.75
C GLN A 279 -24.72 -44.92 -27.46
N GLU A 280 -25.86 -44.70 -26.81
CA GLU A 280 -26.30 -43.35 -26.43
C GLU A 280 -25.37 -42.70 -25.40
N LEU A 281 -24.88 -43.49 -24.41
CA LEU A 281 -23.88 -43.01 -23.46
C LEU A 281 -22.56 -42.62 -24.15
N TYR A 282 -22.08 -43.42 -25.11
CA TYR A 282 -20.90 -43.05 -25.91
C TYR A 282 -21.11 -41.76 -26.68
N ARG A 283 -22.29 -41.56 -27.28
CA ARG A 283 -22.65 -40.31 -27.98
C ARG A 283 -22.61 -39.11 -27.04
N GLN A 284 -23.22 -39.21 -25.87
CA GLN A 284 -23.23 -38.16 -24.85
C GLN A 284 -21.81 -37.84 -24.34
N ILE A 285 -20.97 -38.85 -24.12
CA ILE A 285 -19.57 -38.67 -23.72
C ILE A 285 -18.80 -37.88 -24.79
N ASP A 286 -18.99 -38.20 -26.07
CA ASP A 286 -18.31 -37.49 -27.15
C ASP A 286 -18.82 -36.05 -27.36
N GLU A 287 -20.12 -35.82 -27.18
CA GLU A 287 -20.69 -34.46 -27.14
C GLU A 287 -20.11 -33.64 -26.00
N LEU A 288 -20.00 -34.20 -24.79
CA LEU A 288 -19.38 -33.54 -23.64
C LEU A 288 -17.90 -33.25 -23.87
N LYS A 289 -17.14 -34.18 -24.46
CA LYS A 289 -15.73 -33.94 -24.85
C LYS A 289 -15.60 -32.78 -25.84
N LYS A 290 -16.50 -32.68 -26.82
CA LYS A 290 -16.52 -31.55 -27.77
C LYS A 290 -16.84 -30.23 -27.06
N ALA A 291 -17.82 -30.23 -26.15
CA ALA A 291 -18.16 -29.06 -25.34
C ALA A 291 -16.99 -28.59 -24.47
N ILE A 292 -16.31 -29.51 -23.78
CA ILE A 292 -15.11 -29.20 -22.96
C ILE A 292 -14.01 -28.58 -23.83
N LYS A 293 -13.74 -29.14 -25.02
CA LYS A 293 -12.75 -28.58 -25.95
C LYS A 293 -13.12 -27.15 -26.39
N LEU A 294 -14.39 -26.90 -26.67
CA LEU A 294 -14.87 -25.57 -27.05
C LEU A 294 -14.73 -24.57 -25.90
N THR A 295 -15.14 -24.95 -24.69
CA THR A 295 -15.00 -24.12 -23.49
C THR A 295 -13.54 -23.80 -23.19
N ASN A 296 -12.62 -24.76 -23.32
CA ASN A 296 -11.19 -24.52 -23.14
C ASN A 296 -10.65 -23.50 -24.16
N LYS A 297 -11.05 -23.59 -25.43
CA LYS A 297 -10.70 -22.59 -26.45
C LYS A 297 -11.23 -21.20 -26.10
N LEU A 298 -12.45 -21.10 -25.60
CA LEU A 298 -13.03 -19.82 -25.15
C LEU A 298 -12.28 -19.25 -23.94
N ILE A 299 -11.87 -20.08 -22.99
CA ILE A 299 -11.04 -19.68 -21.84
C ILE A 299 -9.70 -19.12 -22.32
N GLU A 300 -9.01 -19.82 -23.22
CA GLU A 300 -7.74 -19.34 -23.77
C GLU A 300 -7.90 -18.03 -24.55
N PHE A 301 -8.95 -17.92 -25.36
CA PHE A 301 -9.29 -16.69 -26.07
C PHE A 301 -9.52 -15.52 -25.10
N LYS A 302 -10.27 -15.74 -24.02
CA LYS A 302 -10.51 -14.71 -23.00
C LYS A 302 -9.25 -14.34 -22.23
N LYS A 303 -8.37 -15.31 -21.92
CA LYS A 303 -7.05 -15.03 -21.31
C LYS A 303 -6.21 -14.13 -22.20
N ARG A 304 -6.11 -14.46 -23.50
CA ARG A 304 -5.39 -13.62 -24.47
C ARG A 304 -6.02 -12.23 -24.62
N SER A 305 -7.35 -12.14 -24.63
CA SER A 305 -8.05 -10.86 -24.67
C SER A 305 -7.81 -10.01 -23.41
N ILE A 306 -7.70 -10.63 -22.24
CA ILE A 306 -7.31 -9.94 -21.00
C ILE A 306 -5.87 -9.45 -21.11
N GLU A 307 -4.93 -10.30 -21.54
CA GLU A 307 -3.54 -9.91 -21.76
C GLU A 307 -3.45 -8.75 -22.76
N GLU A 308 -4.15 -8.84 -23.89
CA GLU A 308 -4.20 -7.78 -24.90
C GLU A 308 -4.82 -6.48 -24.34
N GLN A 309 -5.87 -6.54 -23.53
CA GLN A 309 -6.41 -5.35 -22.84
C GLN A 309 -5.42 -4.77 -21.82
N GLU A 310 -4.67 -5.62 -21.12
CA GLU A 310 -3.59 -5.20 -20.22
C GLU A 310 -2.41 -4.55 -20.97
N TYR A 311 -2.18 -4.93 -22.22
CA TYR A 311 -1.15 -4.35 -23.09
C TYR A 311 -1.62 -3.12 -23.90
N THR A 312 -2.90 -3.04 -24.28
CA THR A 312 -3.46 -1.99 -25.16
C THR A 312 -4.09 -0.81 -24.40
N THR A 313 -4.32 -0.92 -23.09
CA THR A 313 -4.71 0.24 -22.29
C THR A 313 -3.50 1.18 -22.14
N ALA A 314 -3.70 2.42 -22.60
CA ALA A 314 -2.68 3.35 -23.09
C ALA A 314 -1.70 3.96 -22.05
N ASN A 315 -1.33 3.23 -21.00
CA ASN A 315 -0.24 3.57 -20.06
C ASN A 315 0.64 2.34 -19.73
N GLY A 316 0.80 1.45 -20.71
CA GLY A 316 1.40 0.12 -20.61
C GLY A 316 2.68 0.00 -19.77
N VAL A 317 2.49 -0.27 -18.49
CA VAL A 317 3.47 -0.94 -17.64
C VAL A 317 2.64 -1.93 -16.84
N GLY A 318 2.65 -3.21 -17.24
CA GLY A 318 1.79 -4.25 -16.64
C GLY A 318 1.80 -4.17 -15.12
N ALA A 319 0.63 -4.35 -14.48
CA ALA A 319 0.43 -4.09 -13.06
C ALA A 319 1.52 -4.71 -12.15
N ASN A 320 2.05 -5.88 -12.53
CA ASN A 320 3.17 -6.53 -11.84
C ASN A 320 4.51 -5.78 -11.97
N ARG A 321 4.82 -5.19 -13.14
CA ARG A 321 6.00 -4.36 -13.34
C ARG A 321 5.86 -3.02 -12.60
N MET A 322 4.67 -2.42 -12.56
CA MET A 322 4.40 -1.24 -11.72
C MET A 322 4.56 -1.53 -10.23
N LEU A 323 4.07 -2.68 -9.75
CA LEU A 323 4.25 -3.08 -8.35
C LEU A 323 5.72 -3.34 -8.02
N THR A 324 6.47 -3.92 -8.95
CA THR A 324 7.90 -4.22 -8.77
C THR A 324 8.73 -2.93 -8.76
N GLU A 325 8.53 -2.05 -9.74
CA GLU A 325 9.22 -0.75 -9.79
C GLU A 325 8.75 0.16 -8.65
N GLY A 326 7.48 0.13 -8.27
CA GLY A 326 6.95 0.81 -7.08
C GLY A 326 7.62 0.36 -5.79
N LYS A 327 7.78 -0.96 -5.59
CA LYS A 327 8.52 -1.52 -4.45
C LYS A 327 10.00 -1.11 -4.47
N LYS A 328 10.63 -1.07 -5.64
CA LYS A 328 12.03 -0.67 -5.81
C LYS A 328 12.23 0.83 -5.51
N ILE A 329 11.31 1.69 -5.96
CA ILE A 329 11.31 3.12 -5.64
C ILE A 329 11.11 3.31 -4.13
N LEU A 330 10.13 2.62 -3.54
CA LEU A 330 9.86 2.69 -2.10
C LEU A 330 11.08 2.26 -1.27
N LEU A 331 11.80 1.21 -1.69
CA LEU A 331 13.01 0.78 -1.00
C LEU A 331 14.11 1.84 -1.10
N LYS A 332 14.31 2.42 -2.29
CA LYS A 332 15.28 3.51 -2.50
C LYS A 332 14.95 4.74 -1.66
N THR A 333 13.68 5.14 -1.56
CA THR A 333 13.27 6.30 -0.76
C THR A 333 13.44 6.04 0.73
N LYS A 334 13.09 4.85 1.23
CA LYS A 334 13.36 4.45 2.63
C LYS A 334 14.85 4.49 2.96
N GLN A 335 15.72 3.99 2.08
CA GLN A 335 17.16 4.06 2.28
C GLN A 335 17.69 5.50 2.27
N LYS A 336 17.15 6.36 1.41
CA LYS A 336 17.50 7.79 1.41
C LYS A 336 17.06 8.47 2.70
N LEU A 337 15.85 8.19 3.18
CA LEU A 337 15.33 8.74 4.43
C LEU A 337 16.21 8.35 5.61
N ALA A 338 16.53 7.06 5.75
CA ALA A 338 17.41 6.58 6.82
C ALA A 338 18.81 7.21 6.77
N LYS A 339 19.34 7.53 5.58
CA LYS A 339 20.61 8.27 5.46
C LYS A 339 20.48 9.73 5.92
N GLN A 340 19.34 10.37 5.65
CA GLN A 340 19.11 11.75 6.08
C GLN A 340 18.87 11.84 7.59
N GLU A 341 18.10 10.92 8.16
CA GLU A 341 17.91 10.81 9.62
C GLU A 341 19.25 10.69 10.34
N ARG A 342 20.16 9.82 9.85
CA ARG A 342 21.52 9.71 10.38
C ARG A 342 22.31 11.01 10.30
N LYS A 343 22.19 11.76 9.20
CA LYS A 343 22.87 13.05 9.07
C LYS A 343 22.33 14.06 10.07
N VAL A 344 21.02 14.07 10.30
CA VAL A 344 20.37 14.92 11.30
C VAL A 344 20.84 14.55 12.71
N ASP A 345 20.93 13.27 13.03
CA ASP A 345 21.41 12.82 14.35
C ASP A 345 22.87 13.20 14.59
N ILE A 346 23.75 13.01 13.59
CA ILE A 346 25.15 13.46 13.65
C ILE A 346 25.21 14.98 13.84
N PHE A 347 24.39 15.74 13.11
CA PHE A 347 24.35 17.19 13.23
C PHE A 347 23.90 17.63 14.63
N LYS A 348 22.90 16.97 15.22
CA LYS A 348 22.45 17.24 16.60
C LYS A 348 23.55 16.96 17.63
N ILE A 349 24.27 15.84 17.49
CA ILE A 349 25.40 15.52 18.37
C ILE A 349 26.48 16.61 18.23
N ASN A 350 26.85 16.98 17.01
CA ASN A 350 27.86 18.01 16.75
C ASN A 350 27.45 19.38 17.31
N GLN A 351 26.18 19.75 17.16
CA GLN A 351 25.62 20.99 17.72
C GLN A 351 25.70 20.96 19.25
N SER A 352 25.33 19.84 19.90
CA SER A 352 25.44 19.69 21.35
C SER A 352 26.89 19.80 21.84
N GLU A 353 27.83 19.16 21.15
CA GLU A 353 29.26 19.26 21.51
C GLU A 353 29.82 20.67 21.29
N THR A 354 29.35 21.38 20.26
CA THR A 354 29.72 22.78 20.01
C THR A 354 29.19 23.69 21.12
N ILE A 355 27.93 23.54 21.53
CA ILE A 355 27.35 24.28 22.65
C ILE A 355 28.14 24.00 23.94
N LYS A 356 28.44 22.74 24.24
CA LYS A 356 29.29 22.39 25.39
C LYS A 356 30.68 23.03 25.31
N GLY A 357 31.29 23.06 24.13
CA GLY A 357 32.57 23.73 23.91
C GLY A 357 32.51 25.24 24.17
N ILE A 358 31.43 25.89 23.72
CA ILE A 358 31.17 27.32 23.99
C ILE A 358 30.98 27.56 25.49
N SER A 359 30.16 26.75 26.16
CA SER A 359 29.98 26.83 27.62
C SER A 359 31.30 26.63 28.37
N HIS A 360 32.16 25.71 27.90
CA HIS A 360 33.46 25.49 28.51
C HIS A 360 34.40 26.70 28.35
N PHE A 361 34.35 27.44 27.23
CA PHE A 361 35.11 28.68 27.12
C PHE A 361 34.67 29.72 28.14
N VAL A 362 33.38 29.81 28.43
CA VAL A 362 32.87 30.67 29.50
C VAL A 362 33.42 30.23 30.85
N GLU A 363 33.38 28.93 31.17
CA GLU A 363 33.94 28.39 32.41
C GLU A 363 35.44 28.72 32.58
N VAL A 364 36.23 28.59 31.51
CA VAL A 364 37.67 28.90 31.57
C VAL A 364 37.92 30.40 31.75
N LEU A 365 37.13 31.25 31.11
CA LEU A 365 37.27 32.70 31.19
C LEU A 365 36.65 33.32 32.45
N GLN A 366 35.90 32.56 33.26
CA GLN A 366 35.38 33.03 34.55
C GLN A 366 36.50 33.55 35.48
N LEU A 367 37.71 33.00 35.39
CA LEU A 367 38.86 33.46 36.16
C LEU A 367 39.30 34.90 35.84
N VAL A 368 39.00 35.39 34.64
CA VAL A 368 39.38 36.73 34.14
C VAL A 368 38.15 37.60 33.86
N THR A 369 36.97 37.14 34.26
CA THR A 369 35.71 37.88 34.17
C THR A 369 35.44 38.56 35.51
N GLN A 370 35.25 39.87 35.50
CA GLN A 370 35.01 40.62 36.75
C GLN A 370 33.59 40.39 37.27
N ASP A 371 33.38 40.48 38.59
CA ASP A 371 32.09 40.16 39.24
C ASP A 371 30.91 41.03 38.76
N GLU A 372 31.18 42.21 38.18
CA GLU A 372 30.17 43.15 37.67
C GLU A 372 29.87 42.97 36.16
N GLU A 373 30.55 42.05 35.49
CA GLU A 373 30.43 41.89 34.04
C GLU A 373 29.34 40.90 33.65
N GLU A 374 28.36 41.35 32.84
CA GLU A 374 27.27 40.51 32.36
C GLU A 374 27.74 39.60 31.21
N ILE A 375 27.73 38.29 31.46
CA ILE A 375 28.05 37.29 30.44
C ILE A 375 26.84 37.11 29.52
N PRO A 376 27.02 37.24 28.18
CA PRO A 376 25.93 37.01 27.23
C PRO A 376 25.36 35.58 27.31
N THR A 377 24.06 35.43 27.01
CA THR A 377 23.36 34.13 27.12
C THR A 377 23.27 33.35 25.81
N THR A 378 23.49 33.99 24.66
CA THR A 378 23.40 33.36 23.33
C THR A 378 24.75 32.82 22.88
N CYS A 379 24.80 31.65 22.25
CA CYS A 379 26.06 31.04 21.80
C CYS A 379 26.89 31.90 20.83
N GLU A 380 26.23 32.66 19.95
CA GLU A 380 26.91 33.56 19.00
C GLU A 380 27.56 34.74 19.74
N ASP A 381 26.79 35.41 20.59
CA ASP A 381 27.26 36.54 21.41
C ASP A 381 28.38 36.11 22.39
N ILE A 382 28.28 34.90 22.96
CA ILE A 382 29.32 34.32 23.82
C ILE A 382 30.64 34.18 23.04
N LEU A 383 30.61 33.71 21.78
CA LEU A 383 31.84 33.53 21.01
C LEU A 383 32.54 34.85 20.71
N ASP A 384 31.79 35.90 20.43
CA ASP A 384 32.37 37.22 20.19
C ASP A 384 32.89 37.85 21.48
N TRP A 385 32.17 37.69 22.59
CA TRP A 385 32.67 38.05 23.93
C TRP A 385 33.96 37.29 24.30
N VAL A 386 34.00 35.96 24.07
CA VAL A 386 35.21 35.13 24.28
C VAL A 386 36.40 35.66 23.48
N LYS A 387 36.20 36.05 22.22
CA LYS A 387 37.27 36.60 21.37
C LYS A 387 37.77 37.95 21.88
N GLU A 388 36.85 38.83 22.27
CA GLU A 388 37.18 40.15 22.81
C GLU A 388 37.94 40.03 24.13
N LYS A 389 37.47 39.13 25.01
CA LYS A 389 38.17 38.83 26.27
C LYS A 389 39.53 38.20 26.07
N ALA A 390 39.65 37.22 25.18
CA ALA A 390 40.95 36.62 24.88
C ALA A 390 41.93 37.67 24.34
N ARG A 391 41.46 38.65 23.54
CA ARG A 391 42.28 39.77 23.06
C ARG A 391 42.69 40.70 24.19
N SER A 392 41.76 41.12 25.04
CA SER A 392 42.07 41.99 26.19
C SER A 392 43.05 41.33 27.16
N VAL A 393 42.91 40.03 27.43
CA VAL A 393 43.86 39.26 28.24
C VAL A 393 45.23 39.20 27.55
N HIS A 394 45.27 38.97 26.24
CA HIS A 394 46.52 38.93 25.48
C HIS A 394 47.25 40.27 25.49
N GLU A 395 46.54 41.38 25.29
CA GLU A 395 47.08 42.75 25.36
C GLU A 395 47.63 43.05 26.77
N ALA A 396 46.93 42.61 27.83
CA ALA A 396 47.42 42.73 29.20
C ALA A 396 48.67 41.87 29.49
N PHE A 397 48.88 40.77 28.76
CA PHE A 397 50.11 39.97 28.86
C PHE A 397 51.30 40.59 28.12
N GLU A 398 51.07 41.47 27.15
CA GLU A 398 52.13 42.19 26.43
C GLU A 398 52.58 43.47 27.16
N ASP A 399 51.87 43.87 28.21
CA ASP A 399 52.23 44.99 29.08
C ASP A 399 53.07 44.50 30.28
N ASP A 400 54.33 44.92 30.33
CA ASP A 400 55.29 44.53 31.36
C ASP A 400 54.94 45.07 32.76
N GLU A 401 54.03 46.06 32.86
CA GLU A 401 53.56 46.65 34.13
C GLU A 401 52.17 46.14 34.56
N ALA A 402 51.59 45.15 33.88
CA ALA A 402 50.23 44.68 34.17
C ALA A 402 50.06 44.03 35.56
N ASP A 403 49.07 44.50 36.34
CA ASP A 403 48.68 43.89 37.61
C ASP A 403 47.71 42.70 37.42
N TYR A 404 48.27 41.51 37.25
CA TYR A 404 47.53 40.26 37.09
C TYR A 404 46.63 39.90 38.29
N VAL A 405 46.88 40.46 39.49
CA VAL A 405 46.04 40.23 40.67
C VAL A 405 44.71 40.98 40.56
N SER A 406 44.72 42.15 39.91
CA SER A 406 43.50 42.92 39.62
C SER A 406 42.67 42.32 38.48
N LEU A 407 43.31 41.61 37.55
CA LEU A 407 42.67 40.95 36.41
C LEU A 407 41.97 39.64 36.79
N THR A 408 42.35 39.04 37.92
CA THR A 408 41.85 37.73 38.35
C THR A 408 40.60 37.87 39.23
N ASN A 409 39.52 37.16 38.87
CA ASN A 409 38.36 37.00 39.72
C ASN A 409 38.71 36.19 40.98
N LYS A 410 38.84 36.89 42.11
CA LYS A 410 39.25 36.31 43.39
C LYS A 410 38.30 35.23 43.90
N ARG A 411 37.00 35.36 43.63
CA ARG A 411 35.99 34.39 44.06
C ARG A 411 36.13 33.08 43.29
N GLU A 412 36.26 33.16 41.97
CA GLU A 412 36.40 31.96 41.13
C GLU A 412 37.78 31.31 41.26
N PHE A 413 38.84 32.08 41.49
CA PHE A 413 40.17 31.54 41.81
C PHE A 413 40.17 30.68 43.10
N VAL A 414 39.45 31.12 44.13
CA VAL A 414 39.27 30.34 45.38
C VAL A 414 38.37 29.13 45.17
N ASN A 415 37.39 29.19 44.27
CA ASN A 415 36.53 28.05 43.94
C ASN A 415 37.29 26.98 43.14
N MET A 416 38.09 27.38 42.14
CA MET A 416 38.88 26.46 41.31
C MET A 416 40.00 25.75 42.09
N THR A 417 40.57 26.40 43.10
CA THR A 417 41.57 25.77 43.99
C THR A 417 40.97 24.73 44.95
N LYS A 418 39.67 24.83 45.27
CA LYS A 418 38.95 23.85 46.10
C LYS A 418 38.45 22.64 45.31
N THR A 419 38.19 22.77 44.02
CA THR A 419 37.61 21.72 43.17
C THR A 419 38.63 20.76 42.56
N GLY A 420 39.94 20.96 42.79
CA GLY A 420 40.98 20.03 42.33
C GLY A 420 41.05 19.94 40.81
N VAL A 421 41.06 21.09 40.13
CA VAL A 421 41.18 21.17 38.67
C VAL A 421 42.55 20.65 38.23
N ASP A 422 42.56 19.54 37.48
CA ASP A 422 43.79 18.95 36.94
C ASP A 422 44.33 19.81 35.78
N MET A 423 45.26 20.72 36.11
CA MET A 423 45.98 21.57 35.15
C MET A 423 46.66 20.79 34.02
N LYS A 424 46.85 19.47 34.15
CA LYS A 424 47.39 18.63 33.06
C LYS A 424 46.42 18.43 31.89
N GLN A 425 45.12 18.67 32.05
CA GLN A 425 44.15 18.59 30.94
C GLN A 425 44.17 19.82 30.02
N VAL A 426 44.81 20.91 30.46
CA VAL A 426 44.88 22.19 29.73
C VAL A 426 46.12 22.26 28.81
N ASP A 427 47.06 21.32 28.98
CA ASP A 427 48.27 21.19 28.14
C ASP A 427 47.91 20.56 26.78
N SER A 428 47.77 21.40 25.75
CA SER A 428 47.36 21.01 24.40
C SER A 428 48.31 19.99 23.75
N SER A 429 49.55 19.89 24.23
CA SER A 429 50.58 18.95 23.77
C SER A 429 50.32 17.49 24.18
N LYS A 430 49.50 17.26 25.20
CA LYS A 430 49.16 15.91 25.72
C LYS A 430 47.76 15.44 25.37
N ARG A 431 47.06 16.16 24.50
CA ARG A 431 45.71 15.81 24.06
C ARG A 431 45.76 14.50 23.27
N THR A 432 45.51 13.38 23.95
CA THR A 432 45.25 12.11 23.27
C THR A 432 44.11 12.36 22.28
N GLN A 433 44.40 12.23 20.98
CA GLN A 433 43.36 12.22 19.95
C GLN A 433 42.31 11.21 20.42
N LYS A 434 41.12 11.69 20.80
CA LYS A 434 39.96 10.82 20.95
C LYS A 434 39.82 10.16 19.59
N ARG A 435 40.20 8.88 19.50
CA ARG A 435 39.85 8.05 18.34
C ARG A 435 38.38 8.31 18.13
N ILE A 436 38.01 8.72 16.92
CA ILE A 436 36.62 8.79 16.49
C ILE A 436 36.08 7.39 16.79
N ILE A 437 35.35 7.25 17.91
CA ILE A 437 34.62 6.04 18.23
C ILE A 437 33.51 6.07 17.20
N ASP A 438 33.78 5.49 16.04
CA ASP A 438 32.75 5.10 15.10
C ASP A 438 31.76 4.26 15.93
N PRO A 439 30.52 4.70 16.16
CA PRO A 439 29.56 3.95 16.96
C PRO A 439 29.19 2.60 16.30
N LEU A 440 29.73 2.34 15.11
CA LEU A 440 29.56 1.12 14.35
C LEU A 440 30.65 0.09 14.69
N LYS A 441 30.57 -0.47 15.90
CA LYS A 441 30.65 -1.94 15.96
C LYS A 441 29.46 -2.42 15.13
N ARG A 442 29.74 -2.84 13.90
CA ARG A 442 28.81 -3.50 12.98
C ARG A 442 27.89 -4.39 13.82
N THR A 443 26.63 -3.99 14.01
CA THR A 443 25.59 -4.98 14.27
C THR A 443 25.68 -5.92 13.10
N LEU A 444 26.07 -7.17 13.38
CA LEU A 444 26.11 -8.23 12.40
C LEU A 444 24.83 -8.13 11.58
N LYS A 445 25.05 -7.96 10.27
CA LYS A 445 24.06 -8.07 9.23
C LYS A 445 23.25 -9.32 9.58
N ASP A 446 22.02 -9.14 10.04
CA ASP A 446 21.05 -10.22 10.19
C ASP A 446 20.70 -10.66 8.76
N LYS A 447 21.63 -11.45 8.20
CA LYS A 447 21.39 -12.24 7.02
C LYS A 447 20.43 -13.30 7.53
N GLY A 448 19.19 -13.25 7.03
CA GLY A 448 18.16 -14.22 7.34
C GLY A 448 18.74 -15.63 7.32
N ASP A 449 18.93 -16.17 8.51
CA ASP A 449 19.23 -17.57 8.71
C ASP A 449 17.89 -18.30 8.64
N PHE A 450 17.56 -18.76 7.43
CA PHE A 450 16.82 -20.01 7.27
C PHE A 450 17.71 -21.15 7.76
N SER A 451 17.95 -21.16 9.06
CA SER A 451 18.55 -22.25 9.80
C SER A 451 17.39 -22.99 10.44
N ASN A 452 17.10 -24.18 9.92
CA ASN A 452 16.31 -25.19 10.62
C ASN A 452 16.99 -25.46 11.96
N ARG A 453 16.64 -24.68 12.98
CA ARG A 453 17.20 -24.80 14.32
C ARG A 453 16.62 -26.07 14.92
N VAL A 454 17.34 -27.17 14.72
CA VAL A 454 17.19 -28.41 15.49
C VAL A 454 17.19 -27.98 16.96
N LEU A 455 16.05 -28.13 17.62
CA LEU A 455 15.91 -27.80 19.03
C LEU A 455 16.92 -28.64 19.80
N ASP A 456 17.71 -27.99 20.67
CA ASP A 456 18.65 -28.69 21.54
C ASP A 456 17.91 -29.74 22.38
N ARG A 457 18.56 -30.88 22.63
CA ARG A 457 17.98 -32.07 23.27
C ARG A 457 17.38 -31.73 24.64
N ASN A 458 17.98 -30.77 25.33
CA ASN A 458 17.51 -30.29 26.63
C ASN A 458 16.21 -29.49 26.51
N THR A 459 16.05 -28.71 25.44
CA THR A 459 14.83 -27.94 25.15
C THR A 459 13.67 -28.86 24.76
N VAL A 460 13.96 -29.91 23.97
CA VAL A 460 12.97 -30.94 23.61
C VAL A 460 12.53 -31.72 24.85
N LYS A 461 13.47 -32.11 25.73
CA LYS A 461 13.15 -32.76 27.01
C LYS A 461 12.31 -31.87 27.92
N PHE A 462 12.61 -30.58 27.99
CA PHE A 462 11.85 -29.65 28.83
C PHE A 462 10.41 -29.49 28.32
N MET A 463 10.23 -29.38 27.00
CA MET A 463 8.89 -29.30 26.41
C MET A 463 8.11 -30.60 26.59
N SER A 464 8.72 -31.78 26.42
CA SER A 464 8.03 -33.04 26.63
C SER A 464 7.62 -33.25 28.09
N ILE A 465 8.46 -32.88 29.06
CA ILE A 465 8.09 -32.91 30.49
C ILE A 465 6.92 -31.96 30.77
N LYS A 466 6.91 -30.77 30.17
CA LYS A 466 5.83 -29.80 30.34
C LYS A 466 4.50 -30.35 29.80
N THR A 467 4.51 -30.92 28.59
CA THR A 467 3.30 -31.49 27.98
C THR A 467 2.76 -32.69 28.78
N VAL A 468 3.63 -33.54 29.33
CA VAL A 468 3.21 -34.67 30.18
C VAL A 468 2.60 -34.17 31.50
N LYS A 469 3.17 -33.13 32.11
CA LYS A 469 2.59 -32.51 33.32
C LYS A 469 1.21 -31.91 33.06
N GLU A 470 1.02 -31.23 31.93
CA GLU A 470 -0.27 -30.65 31.54
C GLU A 470 -1.32 -31.74 31.25
N ALA A 471 -0.93 -32.84 30.60
CA ALA A 471 -1.82 -33.98 30.35
C ALA A 471 -2.25 -34.68 31.65
N ASN A 472 -1.33 -34.87 32.61
CA ASN A 472 -1.66 -35.44 33.92
C ASN A 472 -2.57 -34.53 34.74
N LEU A 473 -2.38 -33.20 34.65
CA LEU A 473 -3.27 -32.24 35.31
C LEU A 473 -4.68 -32.30 34.72
N ALA A 474 -4.82 -32.47 33.40
CA ALA A 474 -6.09 -32.61 32.73
C ALA A 474 -6.83 -33.92 33.09
N LEU A 475 -6.09 -35.01 33.33
CA LEU A 475 -6.67 -36.29 33.79
C LEU A 475 -7.17 -36.23 35.24
N SER A 476 -6.52 -35.45 36.11
CA SER A 476 -6.94 -35.26 37.51
C SER A 476 -8.20 -34.38 37.67
N ARG A 477 -8.62 -33.67 36.62
CA ARG A 477 -9.76 -32.74 36.62
C ARG A 477 -11.05 -33.33 36.07
N LYS A 478 -11.16 -34.67 35.94
CA LYS A 478 -12.45 -35.29 35.62
C LYS A 478 -13.33 -35.31 36.88
N PRO A 479 -14.51 -34.68 36.86
CA PRO A 479 -15.44 -34.72 37.98
C PRO A 479 -16.08 -36.11 38.09
N HIS A 480 -16.26 -36.58 39.33
CA HIS A 480 -17.08 -37.74 39.67
C HIS A 480 -18.56 -37.49 39.42
#